data_AF-A0ABD1TJR5-F1
#
_entry.id   AF-A0ABD1TJR5-F1
#
_cell.length_a   1.000
_cell.length_b   1.000
_cell.length_c   1.000
_cell.angle_alpha   90.00
_cell.angle_beta   90.00
_cell.angle_gamma   90.00
#
_symmetry.space_group_name_H-M   'P 1'
#
loop_
_entity.id
_entity.type
_entity.pdbx_description
1 polymer ?
#
loop_
_entity_poly.entity_id
_entity_poly.type
_entity_poly.pdbx_seq_one_letter_code
_entity_poly.pdbx_strand_id
1 'polypeptide(L)'
;MARPVEVNERDILIGVSLLGTDLVKIFTLKYFPPARVNRLKHEISNFQKSGLEKFCNELETFKELLQKCPSHSFPLAAQNHYFYSGLAPNSRSSVASVEGGFIQNRSTSDIHELYEMMSEQFILQPDRIAEESNKNVRSRNQLPPIGKN
;
A
#
# COMPACT_ATOMS: atom_id res chain seq x y z
N MET A 1 -67.41 -8.51 -9.42
CA MET A 1 -66.65 -7.78 -10.46
C MET A 1 -65.35 -7.31 -9.83
N ALA A 2 -64.19 -7.82 -10.27
CA ALA A 2 -62.88 -7.35 -9.79
C ALA A 2 -62.53 -6.05 -10.50
N ARG A 3 -62.19 -4.98 -9.75
CA ARG A 3 -61.69 -3.74 -10.36
C ARG A 3 -60.28 -3.99 -10.91
N PRO A 4 -59.93 -3.44 -12.09
CA PRO A 4 -58.57 -3.51 -12.59
C PRO A 4 -57.64 -2.76 -11.63
N VAL A 5 -56.50 -3.38 -11.30
CA VAL A 5 -55.45 -2.77 -10.48
C VAL A 5 -54.74 -1.74 -11.35
N GLU A 6 -54.91 -0.46 -11.04
CA GLU A 6 -54.11 0.62 -11.65
C GLU A 6 -52.69 0.55 -11.07
N VAL A 7 -51.72 0.25 -11.93
CA VAL A 7 -50.30 0.25 -11.56
C VAL A 7 -49.80 1.69 -11.64
N ASN A 8 -49.40 2.26 -10.50
CA ASN A 8 -48.92 3.64 -10.40
C ASN A 8 -47.45 3.75 -10.87
N GLU A 9 -47.13 4.79 -11.63
CA GLU A 9 -45.75 5.07 -12.10
C GLU A 9 -44.75 5.19 -10.93
N ARG A 10 -45.20 5.69 -9.77
CA ARG A 10 -44.37 5.75 -8.55
C ARG A 10 -44.03 4.37 -8.00
N ASP A 11 -44.97 3.44 -8.06
CA ASP A 11 -44.76 2.06 -7.58
C ASP A 11 -43.78 1.31 -8.49
N ILE A 12 -43.82 1.59 -9.80
CA ILE A 12 -42.84 1.09 -10.77
C ILE A 12 -41.44 1.64 -10.45
N LEU A 13 -41.33 2.95 -10.21
CA LEU A 13 -40.04 3.61 -9.95
C LEU A 13 -39.39 3.13 -8.64
N ILE A 14 -40.20 2.94 -7.60
CA ILE A 14 -39.76 2.36 -6.31
C ILE A 14 -39.32 0.91 -6.52
N GLY A 15 -40.10 0.11 -7.26
CA GLY A 15 -39.76 -1.27 -7.60
C GLY A 15 -38.43 -1.40 -8.36
N VAL A 16 -38.20 -0.56 -9.37
CA VAL A 16 -36.95 -0.55 -10.16
C VAL A 16 -35.76 -0.13 -9.30
N SER A 17 -35.92 0.88 -8.43
CA SER A 17 -34.87 1.34 -7.53
C SER A 17 -34.49 0.27 -6.49
N LEU A 18 -35.47 -0.37 -5.87
CA LEU A 18 -35.26 -1.46 -4.92
C LEU A 18 -34.60 -2.68 -5.58
N LEU A 19 -35.07 -3.07 -6.78
CA LEU A 19 -34.46 -4.15 -7.55
C LEU A 19 -33.00 -3.85 -7.89
N GLY A 20 -32.68 -2.60 -8.26
CA GLY A 20 -31.31 -2.15 -8.46
C GLY A 20 -30.44 -2.34 -7.22
N THR A 21 -30.94 -1.97 -6.03
CA THR A 21 -30.21 -2.19 -4.78
C THR A 21 -30.05 -3.65 -4.40
N ASP A 22 -31.06 -4.49 -4.66
CA ASP A 22 -31.02 -5.92 -4.38
C ASP A 22 -30.03 -6.66 -5.30
N LEU A 23 -29.96 -6.29 -6.58
CA LEU A 23 -28.98 -6.84 -7.51
C LEU A 23 -27.55 -6.49 -7.10
N VAL A 24 -27.30 -5.24 -6.68
CA VAL A 24 -25.99 -4.83 -6.15
C VAL A 24 -25.66 -5.65 -4.91
N LYS A 25 -26.61 -5.82 -3.98
CA LYS A 25 -26.40 -6.60 -2.75
C LYS A 25 -26.11 -8.07 -3.04
N ILE A 26 -26.86 -8.72 -3.92
CA ILE A 26 -26.66 -10.12 -4.32
C ILE A 26 -25.29 -10.28 -4.99
N PHE A 27 -24.94 -9.37 -5.90
CA PHE A 27 -23.64 -9.35 -6.56
C PHE A 27 -22.51 -9.21 -5.54
N THR A 28 -22.58 -8.23 -4.64
CA THR A 28 -21.56 -8.02 -3.61
C THR A 28 -21.43 -9.23 -2.70
N LEU A 29 -22.53 -9.83 -2.24
CA LEU A 29 -22.48 -11.01 -1.36
C LEU A 29 -21.88 -12.23 -2.07
N LYS A 30 -22.13 -12.38 -3.38
CA LYS A 30 -21.61 -13.50 -4.18
C LYS A 30 -20.11 -13.36 -4.47
N TYR A 31 -19.65 -12.17 -4.84
CA TYR A 31 -18.26 -11.96 -5.29
C TYR A 31 -17.34 -11.42 -4.20
N PHE A 32 -17.89 -10.68 -3.23
CA PHE A 32 -17.19 -10.07 -2.11
C PHE A 32 -17.89 -10.41 -0.79
N PRO A 33 -17.98 -11.70 -0.43
CA PRO A 33 -18.66 -12.11 0.80
C PRO A 33 -17.99 -11.44 2.02
N PRO A 34 -18.76 -11.11 3.08
CA PRO A 34 -18.22 -10.43 4.26
C PRO A 34 -17.01 -11.12 4.89
N ALA A 35 -16.97 -12.46 4.86
CA ALA A 35 -15.83 -13.24 5.34
C ALA A 35 -14.53 -12.96 4.56
N ARG A 36 -14.61 -12.82 3.23
CA ARG A 36 -13.47 -12.48 2.38
C ARG A 36 -12.99 -11.06 2.67
N VAL A 37 -13.91 -10.11 2.79
CA VAL A 37 -13.58 -8.72 3.13
C VAL A 37 -12.93 -8.64 4.51
N ASN A 38 -13.45 -9.35 5.50
CA ASN A 38 -12.87 -9.38 6.85
C ASN A 38 -11.47 -10.02 6.88
N ARG A 39 -11.26 -11.09 6.13
CA ARG A 39 -9.94 -11.70 5.99
C ARG A 39 -8.93 -10.71 5.38
N LEU A 40 -9.30 -10.05 4.28
CA LEU A 40 -8.44 -9.03 3.68
C LEU A 40 -8.18 -7.86 4.63
N LYS A 41 -9.20 -7.45 5.39
CA LYS A 41 -9.04 -6.41 6.42
C LYS A 41 -7.99 -6.79 7.46
N HIS A 42 -8.01 -8.05 7.90
CA HIS A 42 -7.06 -8.59 8.85
C HIS A 42 -5.64 -8.71 8.25
N GLU A 43 -5.52 -9.14 7.00
CA GLU A 43 -4.24 -9.21 6.28
C GLU A 43 -3.62 -7.81 6.12
N ILE A 44 -4.43 -6.79 5.81
CA ILE A 44 -3.97 -5.39 5.69
C ILE A 44 -3.59 -4.81 7.07
N SER A 45 -4.39 -5.04 8.11
CA SER A 45 -4.09 -4.52 9.44
C SER A 45 -2.84 -5.13 10.06
N ASN A 46 -2.54 -6.39 9.69
CA ASN A 46 -1.37 -7.13 10.14
C ASN A 46 -0.25 -7.13 9.10
N PHE A 47 -0.30 -6.23 8.12
CA PHE A 47 0.78 -6.08 7.15
C PHE A 47 2.08 -5.83 7.89
N GLN A 48 3.09 -6.67 7.65
CA GLN A 48 4.42 -6.55 8.23
C GLN A 48 5.46 -7.04 7.22
N LYS A 49 6.53 -6.27 7.04
CA LYS A 49 7.64 -6.60 6.14
C LYS A 49 8.94 -6.77 6.90
N SER A 50 9.82 -7.63 6.39
CA SER A 50 11.10 -7.94 7.00
C SER A 50 12.18 -6.97 6.50
N GLY A 51 13.18 -6.70 7.35
CA GLY A 51 14.19 -5.64 7.21
C GLY A 51 15.09 -5.62 5.97
N LEU A 52 14.90 -6.53 5.01
CA LEU A 52 15.75 -6.67 3.83
C LEU A 52 15.06 -6.26 2.52
N GLU A 53 13.75 -6.00 2.53
CA GLU A 53 13.04 -5.57 1.32
C GLU A 53 13.27 -4.07 1.05
N LYS A 54 13.25 -3.70 -0.24
CA LYS A 54 13.24 -2.30 -0.68
C LYS A 54 11.85 -1.71 -0.46
N PHE A 55 11.78 -0.42 -0.12
CA PHE A 55 10.51 0.30 0.08
C PHE A 55 9.53 0.15 -1.11
N CYS A 56 10.03 0.13 -2.35
CA CYS A 56 9.19 -0.08 -3.54
C CYS A 56 8.46 -1.43 -3.49
N ASN A 57 9.14 -2.51 -3.10
CA ASN A 57 8.56 -3.84 -3.01
C ASN A 57 7.52 -3.92 -1.88
N GLU A 58 7.79 -3.24 -0.76
CA GLU A 58 6.84 -3.15 0.35
C GLU A 58 5.57 -2.41 -0.07
N LEU A 59 5.71 -1.28 -0.78
CA LEU A 59 4.58 -0.50 -1.29
C LEU A 59 3.78 -1.25 -2.35
N GLU A 60 4.44 -1.92 -3.29
CA GLU A 60 3.79 -2.74 -4.31
C GLU A 60 2.99 -3.89 -3.68
N THR A 61 3.60 -4.64 -2.75
CA THR A 61 2.89 -5.72 -2.04
C THR A 61 1.65 -5.18 -1.31
N PHE A 62 1.76 -4.00 -0.69
CA PHE A 62 0.64 -3.38 0.00
C PHE A 62 -0.47 -2.97 -0.99
N LYS A 63 -0.12 -2.38 -2.14
CA LYS A 63 -1.07 -2.05 -3.21
C LYS A 63 -1.79 -3.29 -3.76
N GLU A 64 -1.10 -4.40 -3.93
CA GLU A 64 -1.71 -5.67 -4.35
C GLU A 64 -2.75 -6.19 -3.33
N LEU A 65 -2.51 -6.01 -2.03
CA LEU A 65 -3.49 -6.34 -0.99
C LEU A 65 -4.72 -5.42 -1.07
N LEU A 66 -4.52 -4.13 -1.32
CA LEU A 66 -5.61 -3.17 -1.49
C LEU A 66 -6.45 -3.45 -2.74
N GLN A 67 -5.84 -3.85 -3.85
CA GLN A 67 -6.55 -4.20 -5.09
C GLN A 67 -7.48 -5.41 -4.94
N LYS A 68 -7.21 -6.29 -3.98
CA LYS A 68 -8.08 -7.44 -3.66
C LYS A 68 -9.36 -7.00 -2.92
N CYS A 69 -9.37 -5.79 -2.37
CA CYS A 69 -10.52 -5.21 -1.66
C CYS A 69 -11.38 -4.35 -2.60
N PRO A 70 -12.70 -4.30 -2.40
CA PRO A 70 -13.52 -3.24 -2.99
C PRO A 70 -13.02 -1.85 -2.57
N SER A 71 -13.02 -0.87 -3.48
CA SER A 71 -12.42 0.47 -3.27
C SER A 71 -12.94 1.25 -2.05
N HIS A 72 -14.17 1.01 -1.61
CA HIS A 72 -14.78 1.69 -0.46
C HIS A 72 -14.49 1.00 0.90
N SER A 73 -13.79 -0.14 0.89
CA SER A 73 -13.60 -0.97 2.09
C SER A 73 -12.60 -0.39 3.08
N PHE A 74 -11.75 0.53 2.62
CA PHE A 74 -10.59 1.04 3.36
C PHE A 74 -10.42 2.55 3.14
N PRO A 75 -10.67 3.39 4.16
CA PRO A 75 -10.35 4.81 4.12
C PRO A 75 -8.84 5.05 3.92
N LEU A 76 -8.46 6.05 3.13
CA LEU A 76 -7.06 6.38 2.84
C LEU A 76 -6.22 6.60 4.11
N ALA A 77 -6.79 7.26 5.13
CA ALA A 77 -6.15 7.43 6.44
C ALA A 77 -5.76 6.09 7.09
N ALA A 78 -6.64 5.10 7.01
CA ALA A 78 -6.37 3.77 7.56
C ALA A 78 -5.30 3.04 6.73
N GLN A 79 -5.33 3.18 5.39
CA GLN A 79 -4.30 2.62 4.51
C GLN A 79 -2.91 3.16 4.88
N ASN A 80 -2.77 4.49 5.03
CA ASN A 80 -1.51 5.13 5.42
C ASN A 80 -1.02 4.63 6.80
N HIS A 81 -1.93 4.53 7.77
CA HIS A 81 -1.60 4.05 9.11
C HIS A 81 -1.08 2.61 9.11
N TYR A 82 -1.80 1.69 8.46
CA TYR A 82 -1.41 0.28 8.41
C TYR A 82 -0.13 0.08 7.60
N PHE A 83 0.03 0.79 6.49
CA PHE A 83 1.26 0.74 5.71
C PHE A 83 2.47 1.17 6.54
N TYR A 84 2.44 2.37 7.12
CA TYR A 84 3.55 2.89 7.93
C TYR A 84 3.90 2.00 9.13
N SER A 85 2.89 1.46 9.79
CA SER A 85 3.06 0.55 10.94
C SER A 85 3.67 -0.79 10.53
N GLY A 86 3.38 -1.26 9.32
CA GLY A 86 3.88 -2.51 8.76
C GLY A 86 5.23 -2.42 8.04
N LEU A 87 5.72 -1.21 7.77
CA LEU A 87 7.04 -0.99 7.17
C LEU A 87 8.15 -1.61 8.01
N ALA A 88 9.16 -2.15 7.33
CA ALA A 88 10.39 -2.52 7.98
C ALA A 88 11.12 -1.32 8.62
N PRO A 89 11.97 -1.54 9.66
CA PRO A 89 12.63 -0.44 10.39
C PRO A 89 13.50 0.47 9.50
N ASN A 90 14.19 -0.10 8.51
CA ASN A 90 15.00 0.63 7.52
C ASN A 90 14.12 1.58 6.70
N SER A 91 13.04 1.06 6.10
CA SER A 91 12.08 1.82 5.31
C SER A 91 11.41 2.91 6.12
N ARG A 92 10.99 2.60 7.35
CA ARG A 92 10.39 3.59 8.27
C ARG A 92 11.34 4.74 8.59
N SER A 93 12.63 4.44 8.77
CA SER A 93 13.66 5.45 8.99
C SER A 93 13.86 6.33 7.75
N SER A 94 13.79 5.75 6.55
CA SER A 94 13.81 6.51 5.29
C SER A 94 12.63 7.47 5.20
N VAL A 95 11.39 7.03 5.49
CA VAL A 95 10.22 7.93 5.47
C VAL A 95 10.39 9.06 6.50
N ALA A 96 10.86 8.74 7.72
CA ALA A 96 11.11 9.74 8.76
C ALA A 96 12.18 10.77 8.34
N SER A 97 13.18 10.36 7.55
CA SER A 97 14.26 11.22 7.07
C SER A 97 13.78 12.21 6.01
N VAL A 98 12.90 11.77 5.10
CA VAL A 98 12.30 12.64 4.07
C VAL A 98 11.41 13.70 4.69
N GLU A 99 10.63 13.33 5.70
CA GLU A 99 9.66 14.23 6.36
C GLU A 99 10.24 15.01 7.55
N GLY A 100 11.53 14.86 7.85
CA GLY A 100 12.15 15.47 9.03
C GLY A 100 11.49 15.04 10.34
N GLY A 101 10.84 13.88 10.37
CA GLY A 101 10.16 13.31 11.54
C GLY A 101 8.66 13.65 11.70
N PHE A 102 8.03 14.40 10.80
CA PHE A 102 6.67 14.94 11.00
C PHE A 102 5.55 14.40 10.09
N ILE A 103 5.60 13.13 9.69
CA ILE A 103 4.54 12.47 8.89
C ILE A 103 3.14 12.70 9.47
N GLN A 104 3.00 12.79 10.79
CA GLN A 104 1.73 12.93 11.49
C GLN A 104 1.02 14.27 11.22
N ASN A 105 1.72 15.29 10.71
CA ASN A 105 1.16 16.62 10.44
C ASN A 105 0.68 16.80 8.99
N ARG A 106 0.86 15.79 8.14
CA ARG A 106 0.51 15.84 6.71
C ARG A 106 -0.94 15.44 6.45
N SER A 107 -1.50 15.95 5.34
CA SER A 107 -2.80 15.48 4.88
C SER A 107 -2.72 14.01 4.44
N THR A 108 -3.84 13.29 4.45
CA THR A 108 -3.86 11.89 3.98
C THR A 108 -3.44 11.74 2.52
N SER A 109 -3.70 12.77 1.71
CA SER A 109 -3.30 12.82 0.30
C SER A 109 -1.79 13.02 0.17
N ASP A 110 -1.22 13.93 0.95
CA ASP A 110 0.21 14.26 0.90
C ASP A 110 1.06 13.04 1.30
N ILE A 111 0.63 12.28 2.30
CA ILE A 111 1.30 11.05 2.73
C ILE A 111 1.27 9.99 1.62
N HIS A 112 0.16 9.90 0.89
CA HIS A 112 0.04 8.97 -0.21
C HIS A 112 0.98 9.36 -1.36
N GLU A 113 1.02 10.63 -1.73
CA GLU A 113 1.94 11.16 -2.75
C GLU A 113 3.42 11.00 -2.35
N LEU A 114 3.75 11.19 -1.07
CA LEU A 114 5.06 10.91 -0.51
C LEU A 114 5.49 9.46 -0.74
N TYR A 115 4.59 8.49 -0.52
CA TYR A 115 4.90 7.07 -0.75
C TYR A 115 5.17 6.79 -2.23
N GLU A 116 4.40 7.37 -3.14
CA GLU A 116 4.64 7.25 -4.59
C GLU A 116 6.02 7.82 -4.96
N MET A 117 6.33 9.05 -4.53
CA MET A 117 7.63 9.70 -4.77
C MET A 117 8.80 8.88 -4.21
N MET A 118 8.66 8.33 -3.00
CA MET A 118 9.70 7.49 -2.41
C MET A 118 9.91 6.19 -3.18
N SER A 119 8.85 5.60 -3.72
CA SER A 119 8.96 4.39 -4.54
C SER A 119 9.75 4.66 -5.83
N GLU A 120 9.55 5.83 -6.45
CA GLU A 120 10.29 6.25 -7.64
C GLU A 120 11.76 6.59 -7.33
N GLN A 121 12.03 7.27 -6.22
CA GLN A 121 13.41 7.58 -5.80
C GLN A 121 14.23 6.32 -5.47
N PHE A 122 13.63 5.29 -4.89
CA PHE A 122 14.32 4.04 -4.55
C PHE A 122 14.55 3.11 -5.75
N ILE A 123 13.80 3.27 -6.85
CA ILE A 123 14.04 2.55 -8.10
C ILE A 123 15.31 3.08 -8.80
N LEU A 124 15.72 4.32 -8.54
CA LEU A 124 16.85 4.98 -9.21
C LEU A 124 18.17 4.99 -8.42
N GLN A 125 18.22 4.40 -7.23
CA GLN A 125 19.48 4.21 -6.49
C GLN A 125 20.10 2.85 -6.86
N PRO A 126 21.19 2.80 -7.66
CA PRO A 126 21.91 1.54 -7.85
C PRO A 126 22.48 1.07 -6.52
N ASP A 127 22.47 -0.25 -6.31
CA ASP A 127 22.84 -0.91 -5.06
C ASP A 127 24.22 -0.46 -4.53
N ARG A 128 24.23 0.51 -3.62
CA ARG A 128 25.46 0.99 -2.95
C ARG A 128 26.03 0.00 -1.92
N ILE A 129 25.59 -1.26 -1.93
CA ILE A 129 26.12 -2.32 -1.05
C ILE A 129 27.38 -2.96 -1.68
N ALA A 130 27.63 -2.78 -2.98
CA ALA A 130 28.79 -3.40 -3.64
C ALA A 130 30.10 -2.59 -3.62
N GLU A 131 30.12 -1.31 -3.21
CA GLU A 131 31.33 -0.47 -3.31
C GLU A 131 32.18 -0.38 -2.03
N GLU A 132 31.62 -0.70 -0.86
CA GLU A 132 32.38 -0.59 0.40
C GLU A 132 33.39 -1.73 0.62
N SER A 133 33.23 -2.85 -0.07
CA SER A 133 34.23 -3.94 -0.07
C SER A 133 35.46 -3.63 -0.93
N ASN A 134 35.37 -2.70 -1.89
CA ASN A 134 36.46 -2.44 -2.86
C ASN A 134 37.45 -1.35 -2.41
N LYS A 135 37.13 -0.55 -1.39
CA LYS A 135 38.07 0.42 -0.79
C LYS A 135 39.07 -0.22 0.18
N ASN A 136 38.73 -1.37 0.76
CA ASN A 136 39.58 -2.06 1.73
C ASN A 136 40.67 -2.93 1.07
N VAL A 137 40.45 -3.41 -0.17
CA VAL A 137 41.44 -4.21 -0.92
C VAL A 137 42.56 -3.32 -1.49
N ARG A 138 42.23 -2.11 -1.95
CA ARG A 138 43.22 -1.20 -2.57
C ARG A 138 44.26 -0.66 -1.60
N SER A 139 43.94 -0.57 -0.31
CA SER A 139 44.86 -0.09 0.73
C SER A 139 45.88 -1.14 1.20
N ARG A 140 45.68 -2.45 0.91
CA ARG A 140 46.61 -3.53 1.31
C ARG A 140 47.73 -3.82 0.31
N ASN A 141 47.60 -3.37 -0.95
CA ASN A 141 48.52 -3.78 -2.03
C ASN A 141 49.63 -2.77 -2.36
N GLN A 142 49.86 -1.75 -1.53
CA GLN A 142 51.03 -0.90 -1.68
C GLN A 142 52.17 -1.42 -0.79
N LEU A 143 53.02 -2.28 -1.36
CA LEU A 143 54.32 -2.60 -0.75
C LEU A 143 55.20 -1.33 -0.78
N PRO A 144 55.88 -0.98 0.33
CA PRO A 144 56.87 0.10 0.29
C PRO A 144 58.04 -0.31 -0.61
N PRO A 145 58.67 0.65 -1.32
CA PRO A 145 59.81 0.36 -2.17
C PRO A 145 60.96 -0.19 -1.31
N ILE A 146 61.52 -1.33 -1.73
CA ILE A 146 62.71 -1.92 -1.13
C ILE A 146 63.88 -1.03 -1.52
N GLY A 147 64.17 -0.02 -0.70
CA GLY A 147 65.44 0.68 -0.73
C GLY A 147 66.49 -0.14 0.00
N LYS A 148 67.53 -0.60 -0.70
CA LYS A 148 68.83 -0.93 -0.11
C LYS A 148 69.93 -0.56 -1.11
N ASN A 149 70.70 0.46 -0.70
CA ASN A 149 72.11 0.78 -0.93
C ASN A 149 72.82 0.17 -2.14
#